data_AF-A0A7S1S9B5-F1
#
_entry.id   AF-A0A7S1S9B5-F1
#
_cell.length_a   1.000
_cell.length_b   1.000
_cell.length_c   1.000
_cell.angle_alpha   90.00
_cell.angle_beta   90.00
_cell.angle_gamma   90.00
#
_symmetry.space_group_name_H-M   'P 1'
#
loop_
_entity.id
_entity.type
_entity.pdbx_description
1 polymer ?
#
loop_
_entity_poly.entity_id
_entity_poly.type
_entity_poly.pdbx_seq_one_letter_code
_entity_poly.pdbx_strand_id
1 'polypeptide(L)'
;SGGGSSSSSLARLMRGARAVRVLRLLRISKLQRIMTKLYDMIDNEYSFILAELVKMMMFILCLNHFIACGWFLVGDIARREWGVANWITWGENFSEAPIGYQYTTALHWTLTQFTPASMDVAARNILERIYSIAVLLFAMVTFSSIVGTVTTSMTVIRQMREDKQKQFWKLRRYLTERNISYDLTHRMLRFVEYQCVKQEKSIQTQSVVLLSRISEQLRSELAHEMHSPVLLGHPFQKCLSRDMKAISCRICHMAIKSAHVAAGDMMFSAGMQADSAYVLASGNLSYVLRDGRLLEPPICAKEWLFLGGV
;
A
#
# COMPACT_ATOMS: atom_id res chain seq x y z
N SER A 1 -52.78 43.79 -10.83
CA SER A 1 -52.59 42.48 -10.15
C SER A 1 -52.03 41.50 -11.19
N GLY A 2 -50.80 40.99 -11.05
CA GLY A 2 -50.27 40.01 -12.03
C GLY A 2 -48.76 39.72 -12.08
N GLY A 3 -47.89 40.37 -11.28
CA GLY A 3 -46.42 40.22 -11.43
C GLY A 3 -45.69 39.20 -10.54
N GLY A 4 -46.36 38.55 -9.58
CA GLY A 4 -45.69 37.80 -8.49
C GLY A 4 -45.42 36.31 -8.73
N SER A 5 -46.04 35.69 -9.74
CA SER A 5 -45.98 34.22 -9.92
C SER A 5 -44.71 33.75 -10.67
N SER A 6 -44.21 34.53 -11.61
CA SER A 6 -43.08 34.18 -12.48
C SER A 6 -41.74 34.13 -11.72
N SER A 7 -41.49 35.09 -10.83
CA SER A 7 -40.26 35.18 -10.02
C SER A 7 -40.14 34.05 -8.99
N SER A 8 -41.25 33.66 -8.36
CA SER A 8 -41.30 32.55 -7.39
C SER A 8 -41.09 31.16 -8.06
N SER A 9 -41.47 31.03 -9.33
CA SER A 9 -41.33 29.80 -10.12
C SER A 9 -39.88 29.66 -10.63
N LEU A 10 -39.27 30.77 -11.04
CA LEU A 10 -37.87 30.83 -11.48
C LEU A 10 -36.89 30.57 -10.33
N ALA A 11 -37.20 31.06 -9.11
CA ALA A 11 -36.45 30.74 -7.90
C ALA A 11 -36.54 29.25 -7.53
N ARG A 12 -37.70 28.61 -7.70
CA ARG A 12 -37.89 27.16 -7.47
C ARG A 12 -37.12 26.31 -8.51
N LEU A 13 -37.14 26.70 -9.78
CA LEU A 13 -36.35 26.07 -10.84
C LEU A 13 -34.83 26.19 -10.61
N MET A 14 -34.36 27.36 -10.16
CA MET A 14 -32.94 27.53 -9.80
C MET A 14 -32.52 26.71 -8.57
N ARG A 15 -33.40 26.52 -7.58
CA ARG A 15 -33.15 25.61 -6.44
C ARG A 15 -33.08 24.15 -6.89
N GLY A 16 -33.95 23.73 -7.82
CA GLY A 16 -33.91 22.40 -8.45
C GLY A 16 -32.62 22.15 -9.24
N ALA A 17 -32.16 23.14 -10.02
CA ALA A 17 -30.90 23.04 -10.77
C ALA A 17 -29.66 22.93 -9.85
N ARG A 18 -29.69 23.57 -8.66
CA ARG A 18 -28.65 23.41 -7.63
C ARG A 18 -28.69 22.02 -6.99
N ALA A 19 -29.88 21.48 -6.69
CA ALA A 19 -30.03 20.11 -6.18
C ALA A 19 -29.52 19.05 -7.16
N VAL A 20 -29.74 19.24 -8.48
CA VAL A 20 -29.19 18.36 -9.52
C VAL A 20 -27.66 18.41 -9.60
N ARG A 21 -27.02 19.54 -9.27
CA ARG A 21 -25.55 19.61 -9.15
C ARG A 21 -25.05 18.84 -7.92
N VAL A 22 -25.77 18.89 -6.80
CA VAL A 22 -25.48 18.09 -5.60
C VAL A 22 -25.64 16.59 -5.88
N LEU A 23 -26.59 16.18 -6.72
CA LEU A 23 -26.69 14.78 -7.17
C LEU A 23 -25.44 14.30 -7.95
N ARG A 24 -24.59 15.20 -8.49
CA ARG A 24 -23.29 14.78 -9.05
C ARG A 24 -22.34 14.29 -7.96
N LEU A 25 -22.51 14.69 -6.70
CA LEU A 25 -21.75 14.16 -5.57
C LEU A 25 -22.08 12.70 -5.30
N LEU A 26 -23.25 12.18 -5.70
CA LEU A 26 -23.50 10.73 -5.68
C LEU A 26 -22.51 9.97 -6.58
N ARG A 27 -21.85 10.61 -7.54
CA ARG A 27 -20.75 10.00 -8.31
C ARG A 27 -19.50 9.73 -7.47
N ILE A 28 -19.38 10.28 -6.25
CA ILE A 28 -18.35 9.89 -5.27
C ILE A 28 -18.47 8.39 -4.92
N SER A 29 -19.66 7.79 -5.01
CA SER A 29 -19.81 6.33 -4.90
C SER A 29 -19.08 5.57 -6.02
N LYS A 30 -18.96 6.15 -7.22
CA LYS A 30 -18.12 5.59 -8.31
C LYS A 30 -16.63 5.77 -7.99
N LEU A 31 -16.25 6.85 -7.32
CA LEU A 31 -14.88 7.07 -6.86
C LEU A 31 -14.49 6.00 -5.84
N GLN A 32 -15.39 5.58 -4.94
CA GLN A 32 -15.14 4.45 -4.03
C GLN A 32 -14.82 3.16 -4.80
N ARG A 33 -15.56 2.84 -5.87
CA ARG A 33 -15.27 1.66 -6.71
C ARG A 33 -13.94 1.76 -7.46
N ILE A 34 -13.58 2.96 -7.94
CA ILE A 34 -12.29 3.20 -8.59
C ILE A 34 -11.16 3.04 -7.57
N MET A 35 -11.35 3.54 -6.34
CA MET A 35 -10.39 3.35 -5.25
C MET A 35 -10.21 1.87 -4.92
N THR A 36 -11.28 1.06 -4.86
CA THR A 36 -11.15 -0.38 -4.65
C THR A 36 -10.33 -1.05 -5.75
N LYS A 37 -10.55 -0.69 -7.02
CA LYS A 37 -9.75 -1.22 -8.14
C LYS A 37 -8.29 -0.77 -8.11
N LEU A 38 -8.03 0.45 -7.62
CA LEU A 38 -6.66 0.92 -7.40
C LEU A 38 -6.01 0.15 -6.26
N TYR A 39 -6.75 -0.16 -5.19
CA TYR A 39 -6.28 -1.03 -4.09
C TYR A 39 -5.91 -2.43 -4.57
N ASP A 40 -6.65 -3.00 -5.51
CA ASP A 40 -6.35 -4.32 -6.10
C ASP A 40 -5.07 -4.33 -6.95
N MET A 41 -4.57 -3.16 -7.38
CA MET A 41 -3.29 -3.02 -8.12
C MET A 41 -2.10 -2.67 -7.21
N ILE A 42 -2.32 -2.55 -5.90
CA ILE A 42 -1.26 -2.23 -4.96
C ILE A 42 -0.64 -3.53 -4.45
N ASP A 43 0.49 -3.90 -5.04
CA ASP A 43 1.25 -5.10 -4.65
C ASP A 43 2.23 -4.84 -3.50
N ASN A 44 2.52 -3.57 -3.19
CA ASN A 44 3.51 -3.18 -2.19
C ASN A 44 2.84 -2.52 -0.97
N GLU A 45 3.15 -3.01 0.22
CA GLU A 45 2.62 -2.52 1.50
C GLU A 45 2.93 -1.03 1.75
N TYR A 46 4.08 -0.54 1.27
CA TYR A 46 4.39 0.91 1.29
C TYR A 46 3.45 1.73 0.40
N SER A 47 3.12 1.22 -0.78
CA SER A 47 2.20 1.86 -1.71
C SER A 47 0.78 1.88 -1.16
N PHE A 48 0.40 0.88 -0.36
CA PHE A 48 -0.90 0.83 0.32
C PHE A 48 -1.02 1.96 1.36
N ILE A 49 -0.02 2.09 2.23
CA ILE A 49 0.01 3.14 3.26
C ILE A 49 0.03 4.53 2.60
N LEU A 50 0.81 4.71 1.53
CA LEU A 50 0.84 5.96 0.79
C LEU A 50 -0.53 6.31 0.17
N ALA A 51 -1.22 5.33 -0.41
CA ALA A 51 -2.55 5.53 -0.98
C ALA A 51 -3.58 5.95 0.10
N GLU A 52 -3.48 5.39 1.30
CA GLU A 52 -4.32 5.78 2.44
C GLU A 52 -4.09 7.23 2.88
N LEU A 53 -2.82 7.68 2.94
CA LEU A 53 -2.48 9.06 3.25
C LEU A 53 -2.98 10.03 2.17
N VAL A 54 -2.84 9.69 0.89
CA VAL A 54 -3.34 10.52 -0.23
C VAL A 54 -4.87 10.60 -0.19
N LYS A 55 -5.56 9.49 0.07
CA LYS A 55 -7.02 9.46 0.22
C LYS A 55 -7.48 10.38 1.36
N MET A 56 -6.79 10.36 2.50
CA MET A 56 -7.07 11.25 3.62
C MET A 56 -6.84 12.72 3.24
N MET A 57 -5.74 13.05 2.56
CA MET A 57 -5.47 14.41 2.09
C MET A 57 -6.58 14.93 1.17
N MET A 58 -7.02 14.11 0.20
CA MET A 58 -8.12 14.46 -0.69
C MET A 58 -9.44 14.68 0.07
N PHE A 59 -9.72 13.87 1.09
CA PHE A 59 -10.88 14.05 1.96
C PHE A 59 -10.85 15.40 2.68
N ILE A 60 -9.69 15.78 3.25
CA ILE A 60 -9.51 17.07 3.94
C ILE A 60 -9.73 18.25 2.99
N LEU A 61 -9.19 18.19 1.78
CA LEU A 61 -9.36 19.23 0.76
C LEU A 61 -10.82 19.39 0.35
N CYS A 62 -11.52 18.28 0.10
CA CYS A 62 -12.96 18.30 -0.21
C CYS A 62 -13.77 18.87 0.95
N LEU A 63 -13.48 18.44 2.19
CA LEU A 63 -14.17 18.92 3.39
C LEU A 63 -13.98 20.44 3.56
N ASN A 64 -12.75 20.93 3.45
CA ASN A 64 -12.44 22.35 3.51
C ASN A 64 -13.12 23.14 2.40
N HIS A 65 -13.22 22.61 1.18
CA HIS A 65 -13.97 23.24 0.10
C HIS A 65 -15.45 23.46 0.48
N PHE A 66 -16.13 22.45 1.02
CA PHE A 66 -17.54 22.59 1.42
C PHE A 66 -17.73 23.58 2.56
N ILE A 67 -16.84 23.57 3.56
CA ILE A 67 -16.87 24.53 4.67
C ILE A 67 -16.58 25.94 4.15
N ALA A 68 -15.65 26.10 3.20
CA ALA A 68 -15.30 27.41 2.65
C ALA A 68 -16.45 28.00 1.84
N CYS A 69 -17.11 27.16 1.03
CA CYS A 69 -18.35 27.55 0.34
C CYS A 69 -19.47 27.90 1.34
N GLY A 70 -19.58 27.18 2.45
CA GLY A 70 -20.50 27.49 3.54
C GLY A 70 -20.21 28.83 4.20
N TRP A 71 -18.94 29.11 4.49
CA TRP A 71 -18.47 30.38 5.05
C TRP A 71 -18.78 31.57 4.14
N PHE A 72 -18.54 31.40 2.84
CA PHE A 72 -18.92 32.39 1.82
C PHE A 72 -20.43 32.57 1.71
N LEU A 73 -21.20 31.50 1.77
CA LEU A 73 -22.66 31.57 1.74
C LEU A 73 -23.22 32.34 2.95
N VAL A 74 -22.69 32.09 4.15
CA VAL A 74 -23.10 32.81 5.37
C VAL A 74 -22.82 34.32 5.24
N GLY A 75 -21.63 34.68 4.71
CA GLY A 75 -21.29 36.09 4.45
C GLY A 75 -22.18 36.74 3.38
N ASP A 76 -22.48 36.04 2.28
CA ASP A 76 -23.32 36.55 1.20
C ASP A 76 -24.78 36.74 1.62
N ILE A 77 -25.33 35.83 2.44
CA ILE A 77 -26.66 35.98 3.03
C ILE A 77 -26.68 37.20 3.97
N ALA A 78 -25.70 37.33 4.85
CA ALA A 78 -25.60 38.47 5.77
C ALA A 78 -25.53 39.81 5.02
N ARG A 79 -24.81 39.84 3.89
CA ARG A 79 -24.72 41.00 3.00
C ARG A 79 -26.04 41.32 2.30
N ARG A 80 -26.72 40.32 1.70
CA ARG A 80 -27.90 40.54 0.85
C ARG A 80 -29.21 40.71 1.61
N GLU A 81 -29.41 39.97 2.69
CA GLU A 81 -30.70 39.90 3.39
C GLU A 81 -30.77 40.84 4.59
N TRP A 82 -29.66 41.03 5.31
CA TRP A 82 -29.65 41.82 6.55
C TRP A 82 -28.84 43.11 6.47
N GLY A 83 -28.00 43.29 5.44
CA GLY A 83 -27.18 44.50 5.27
C GLY A 83 -26.22 44.75 6.44
N VAL A 84 -25.86 43.71 7.19
CA VAL A 84 -24.99 43.81 8.37
C VAL A 84 -23.52 43.66 7.99
N ALA A 85 -22.63 44.23 8.82
CA ALA A 85 -21.20 44.03 8.71
C ALA A 85 -20.88 42.52 8.71
N ASN A 86 -20.15 42.09 7.70
CA ASN A 86 -19.78 40.71 7.46
C ASN A 86 -18.30 40.63 7.07
N TRP A 87 -17.77 39.42 7.03
CA TRP A 87 -16.36 39.19 6.72
C TRP A 87 -15.99 39.54 5.26
N ILE A 88 -16.94 39.55 4.32
CA ILE A 88 -16.71 39.85 2.89
C ILE A 88 -16.64 41.37 2.63
N THR A 89 -17.43 42.16 3.34
CA THR A 89 -17.39 43.63 3.28
C THR A 89 -16.32 44.22 4.19
N TRP A 90 -15.49 43.37 4.80
CA TRP A 90 -14.44 43.80 5.70
C TRP A 90 -13.21 44.24 4.90
N GLY A 91 -13.00 45.56 4.82
CA GLY A 91 -11.95 46.21 4.04
C GLY A 91 -12.50 46.87 2.77
N GLU A 92 -12.01 48.08 2.48
CA GLU A 92 -12.30 48.75 1.22
C GLU A 92 -11.82 47.85 0.06
N ASN A 93 -12.72 47.51 -0.86
CA ASN A 93 -12.49 46.71 -2.07
C ASN A 93 -12.56 45.16 -1.97
N PHE A 94 -12.70 44.55 -0.80
CA PHE A 94 -12.75 43.06 -0.72
C PHE A 94 -13.99 42.47 -1.40
N SER A 95 -15.13 43.18 -1.33
CA SER A 95 -16.36 42.82 -2.02
C SER A 95 -16.27 42.90 -3.54
N GLU A 96 -15.35 43.71 -4.06
CA GLU A 96 -15.11 43.91 -5.51
C GLU A 96 -13.99 43.01 -6.04
N ALA A 97 -13.29 42.32 -5.15
CA ALA A 97 -12.21 41.43 -5.52
C ALA A 97 -12.69 40.26 -6.42
N PRO A 98 -11.83 39.72 -7.29
CA PRO A 98 -12.16 38.57 -8.12
C PRO A 98 -12.65 37.38 -7.29
N ILE A 99 -13.57 36.59 -7.84
CA ILE A 99 -14.16 35.43 -7.15
C ILE A 99 -13.10 34.41 -6.72
N GLY A 100 -12.00 34.31 -7.47
CA GLY A 100 -10.85 33.48 -7.12
C GLY A 100 -10.22 33.90 -5.79
N TYR A 101 -10.01 35.20 -5.58
CA TYR A 101 -9.44 35.75 -4.35
C TYR A 101 -10.38 35.55 -3.15
N GLN A 102 -11.68 35.81 -3.34
CA GLN A 102 -12.68 35.56 -2.30
C GLN A 102 -12.76 34.07 -1.91
N TYR A 103 -12.70 33.17 -2.90
CA TYR A 103 -12.68 31.73 -2.68
C TYR A 103 -11.41 31.27 -1.96
N THR A 104 -10.22 31.69 -2.41
CA THR A 104 -8.95 31.29 -1.78
C THR A 104 -8.84 31.82 -0.36
N THR A 105 -9.38 33.01 -0.08
CA THR A 105 -9.42 33.56 1.27
C THR A 105 -10.39 32.80 2.16
N ALA A 106 -11.58 32.44 1.67
CA ALA A 106 -12.50 31.59 2.41
C ALA A 106 -11.90 30.20 2.70
N LEU A 107 -11.22 29.61 1.71
CA LEU A 107 -10.54 28.33 1.84
C LEU A 107 -9.37 28.40 2.84
N HIS A 108 -8.56 29.45 2.78
CA HIS A 108 -7.49 29.65 3.75
C HIS A 108 -8.05 29.80 5.17
N TRP A 109 -9.16 30.52 5.35
CA TRP A 109 -9.84 30.64 6.64
C TRP A 109 -10.32 29.29 7.18
N THR A 110 -10.87 28.41 6.34
CA THR A 110 -11.23 27.07 6.81
C THR A 110 -10.02 26.26 7.18
N LEU A 111 -8.94 26.31 6.39
CA LEU A 111 -7.70 25.61 6.70
C LEU A 111 -7.14 26.04 8.07
N THR A 112 -7.23 27.32 8.42
CA THR A 112 -6.77 27.80 9.73
C THR A 112 -7.62 27.30 10.91
N GLN A 113 -8.86 26.84 10.67
CA GLN A 113 -9.67 26.19 11.70
C GLN A 113 -9.22 24.74 11.99
N PHE A 114 -8.69 24.05 10.98
CA PHE A 114 -8.15 22.68 11.12
C PHE A 114 -6.70 22.67 11.57
N THR A 115 -5.91 23.64 11.11
CA THR A 115 -4.50 23.81 11.47
C THR A 115 -4.35 25.20 12.08
N PRO A 116 -4.24 25.32 13.42
CA PRO A 116 -4.18 26.61 14.09
C PRO A 116 -3.13 27.51 13.44
N ALA A 117 -3.61 28.56 12.78
CA ALA A 117 -2.80 29.56 12.09
C ALA A 117 -3.49 30.92 12.20
N SER A 118 -2.68 31.98 12.23
CA SER A 118 -3.20 33.35 12.31
C SER A 118 -3.82 33.76 10.98
N MET A 119 -4.99 34.41 11.02
CA MET A 119 -5.61 35.00 9.84
C MET A 119 -6.39 36.27 10.20
N ASP A 120 -6.37 37.25 9.31
CA ASP A 120 -7.02 38.56 9.52
C ASP A 120 -8.55 38.51 9.32
N VAL A 121 -9.06 37.42 8.72
CA VAL A 121 -10.50 37.20 8.51
C VAL A 121 -11.14 36.68 9.79
N ALA A 122 -12.01 37.49 10.39
CA ALA A 122 -12.74 37.14 11.60
C ALA A 122 -14.25 37.36 11.42
N ALA A 123 -15.05 36.57 12.15
CA ALA A 123 -16.50 36.77 12.22
C ALA A 123 -16.83 38.18 12.74
N ARG A 124 -17.73 38.87 12.04
CA ARG A 124 -18.19 40.24 12.33
C ARG A 124 -19.64 40.29 12.82
N ASN A 125 -20.42 39.23 12.61
CA ASN A 125 -21.79 39.10 13.07
C ASN A 125 -22.04 37.81 13.87
N ILE A 126 -23.21 37.73 14.52
CA ILE A 126 -23.54 36.60 15.40
C ILE A 126 -23.67 35.28 14.64
N LEU A 127 -24.15 35.31 13.40
CA LEU A 127 -24.32 34.10 12.60
C LEU A 127 -23.00 33.55 12.09
N GLU A 128 -22.11 34.42 11.63
CA GLU A 128 -20.71 34.09 11.35
C GLU A 128 -20.01 33.55 12.60
N ARG A 129 -20.27 34.12 13.78
CA ARG A 129 -19.70 33.64 15.04
C ARG A 129 -20.19 32.24 15.38
N ILE A 130 -21.49 31.98 15.30
CA ILE A 130 -22.08 30.65 15.54
C ILE A 130 -21.52 29.63 14.56
N TYR A 131 -21.45 29.99 13.26
CA TYR A 131 -20.85 29.15 12.24
C TYR A 131 -19.38 28.84 12.54
N SER A 132 -18.59 29.86 12.91
CA SER A 132 -17.18 29.69 13.27
C SER A 132 -16.99 28.76 14.46
N ILE A 133 -17.79 28.90 15.52
CA ILE A 133 -17.74 28.02 16.70
C ILE A 133 -18.07 26.58 16.31
N ALA A 134 -19.11 26.37 15.50
CA ALA A 134 -19.49 25.04 15.04
C ALA A 134 -18.40 24.38 14.19
N VAL A 135 -17.80 25.13 13.25
CA VAL A 135 -16.68 24.66 12.43
C VAL A 135 -15.46 24.37 13.29
N LEU A 136 -15.15 25.19 14.29
CA LEU A 136 -14.01 24.99 15.17
C LEU A 136 -14.13 23.69 15.99
N LEU A 137 -15.31 23.43 16.57
CA LEU A 137 -15.58 22.18 17.30
C LEU A 137 -15.47 20.95 16.38
N PHE A 138 -16.03 21.04 15.17
CA PHE A 138 -15.94 19.97 14.18
C PHE A 138 -14.50 19.75 13.68
N ALA A 139 -13.75 20.83 13.45
CA ALA A 139 -12.37 20.79 13.02
C ALA A 139 -11.46 20.16 14.08
N MET A 140 -11.71 20.45 15.37
CA MET A 140 -10.98 19.84 16.49
C MET A 140 -11.08 18.31 16.47
N VAL A 141 -12.30 17.76 16.37
CA VAL A 141 -12.52 16.30 16.32
C VAL A 141 -11.86 15.69 15.09
N THR A 142 -12.04 16.33 13.93
CA THR A 142 -11.52 15.83 12.65
C THR A 142 -9.99 15.84 12.62
N PHE A 143 -9.37 16.91 13.12
CA PHE A 143 -7.92 17.05 13.21
C PHE A 143 -7.31 15.98 14.13
N SER A 144 -7.91 15.72 15.29
CA SER A 144 -7.46 14.64 16.17
C SER A 144 -7.51 13.27 15.49
N SER A 145 -8.57 12.98 14.72
CA SER A 145 -8.68 11.74 13.95
C SER A 145 -7.59 11.63 12.88
N ILE A 146 -7.31 12.72 12.15
CA ILE A 146 -6.29 12.78 11.11
C ILE A 146 -4.91 12.47 11.69
N VAL A 147 -4.53 13.16 12.77
CA VAL A 147 -3.25 12.94 13.45
C VAL A 147 -3.13 11.51 13.95
N GLY A 148 -4.21 10.93 14.48
CA GLY A 148 -4.27 9.53 14.88
C GLY A 148 -3.95 8.58 13.74
N THR A 149 -4.63 8.72 12.59
CA THR A 149 -4.39 7.86 11.42
C THR A 149 -2.98 8.01 10.88
N VAL A 150 -2.46 9.24 10.73
CA VAL A 150 -1.06 9.47 10.29
C VAL A 150 -0.07 8.80 11.24
N THR A 151 -0.29 8.91 12.55
CA THR A 151 0.58 8.30 13.57
C THR A 151 0.54 6.78 13.49
N THR A 152 -0.64 6.18 13.30
CA THR A 152 -0.77 4.72 13.11
C THR A 152 -0.03 4.28 11.85
N SER A 153 -0.23 4.96 10.71
CA SER A 153 0.48 4.64 9.46
C SER A 153 2.01 4.74 9.63
N MET A 154 2.51 5.78 10.29
CA MET A 154 3.94 5.94 10.60
C MET A 154 4.44 4.83 11.53
N THR A 155 3.62 4.41 12.49
CA THR A 155 3.96 3.32 13.41
C THR A 155 4.07 1.99 12.66
N VAL A 156 3.17 1.69 11.72
CA VAL A 156 3.26 0.50 10.87
C VAL A 156 4.56 0.52 10.06
N ILE A 157 4.86 1.62 9.35
CA ILE A 157 6.12 1.76 8.60
C ILE A 157 7.34 1.51 9.48
N ARG A 158 7.32 2.04 10.72
CA ARG A 158 8.40 1.86 11.67
C ARG A 158 8.51 0.41 12.14
N GLN A 159 7.41 -0.26 12.44
CA GLN A 159 7.37 -1.67 12.85
C GLN A 159 7.95 -2.58 11.76
N MET A 160 7.59 -2.34 10.50
CA MET A 160 8.14 -3.08 9.34
C MET A 160 9.68 -3.02 9.27
N ARG A 161 10.28 -1.92 9.71
CA ARG A 161 11.74 -1.76 9.79
C ARG A 161 12.34 -2.36 11.06
N GLU A 162 11.64 -2.24 12.18
CA GLU A 162 12.14 -2.62 13.50
C GLU A 162 12.28 -4.13 13.68
N ASP A 163 11.37 -4.95 13.12
CA ASP A 163 11.37 -6.39 13.38
C ASP A 163 12.65 -7.07 12.91
N LYS A 164 13.15 -6.69 11.73
CA LYS A 164 14.45 -7.17 11.23
C LYS A 164 15.58 -6.74 12.14
N GLN A 165 15.64 -5.46 12.49
CA GLN A 165 16.70 -4.94 13.37
C GLN A 165 16.70 -5.65 14.73
N LYS A 166 15.52 -5.91 15.31
CA LYS A 166 15.39 -6.66 16.58
C LYS A 166 15.97 -8.07 16.47
N GLN A 167 15.73 -8.78 15.36
CA GLN A 167 16.30 -10.12 15.16
C GLN A 167 17.82 -10.08 14.98
N PHE A 168 18.37 -9.11 14.24
CA PHE A 168 19.81 -8.91 14.13
C PHE A 168 20.48 -8.65 15.48
N TRP A 169 19.87 -7.80 16.32
CA TRP A 169 20.37 -7.54 17.67
C TRP A 169 20.33 -8.78 18.57
N LYS A 170 19.27 -9.58 18.49
CA LYS A 170 19.19 -10.87 19.22
C LYS A 170 20.30 -11.83 18.80
N LEU A 171 20.55 -11.97 17.50
CA LEU A 171 21.64 -12.82 16.98
C LEU A 171 23.00 -12.32 17.48
N ARG A 172 23.27 -11.02 17.38
CA ARG A 172 24.52 -10.44 17.88
C ARG A 172 24.70 -10.72 19.38
N ARG A 173 23.65 -10.51 20.19
CA ARG A 173 23.69 -10.77 21.63
C ARG A 173 23.96 -12.25 21.94
N TYR A 174 23.30 -13.16 21.24
CA TYR A 174 23.51 -14.60 21.39
C TYR A 174 24.97 -15.01 21.14
N LEU A 175 25.58 -14.50 20.06
CA LEU A 175 26.97 -14.81 19.71
C LEU A 175 27.95 -14.26 20.74
N THR A 176 27.68 -13.06 21.27
CA THR A 176 28.48 -12.47 22.34
C THR A 176 28.35 -13.25 23.66
N GLU A 177 27.14 -13.64 24.07
CA GLU A 177 26.89 -14.44 25.28
C GLU A 177 27.59 -15.81 25.24
N ARG A 178 27.85 -16.35 24.05
CA ARG A 178 28.56 -17.62 23.85
C ARG A 178 30.07 -17.48 23.64
N ASN A 179 30.63 -16.27 23.77
CA ASN A 179 32.06 -15.99 23.56
C ASN A 179 32.57 -16.46 22.19
N ILE A 180 31.75 -16.35 21.15
CA ILE A 180 32.17 -16.67 19.78
C ILE A 180 33.20 -15.63 19.31
N SER A 181 34.21 -16.06 18.55
CA SER A 181 35.24 -15.16 18.02
C SER A 181 34.64 -14.03 17.18
N TYR A 182 35.28 -12.86 17.22
CA TYR A 182 34.82 -11.68 16.48
C TYR A 182 34.79 -11.93 14.96
N ASP A 183 35.78 -12.65 14.43
CA ASP A 183 35.87 -12.99 13.01
C ASP A 183 34.67 -13.86 12.56
N LEU A 184 34.36 -14.92 13.30
CA LEU A 184 33.23 -15.79 12.99
C LEU A 184 31.90 -15.04 13.13
N THR A 185 31.76 -14.22 14.18
CA THR A 185 30.58 -13.38 14.40
C THR A 185 30.35 -12.42 13.23
N HIS A 186 31.39 -11.73 12.77
CA HIS A 186 31.30 -10.80 11.65
C HIS A 186 30.91 -11.54 10.35
N ARG A 187 31.53 -12.69 10.07
CA ARG A 187 31.20 -13.52 8.91
C ARG A 187 29.75 -14.00 8.94
N MET A 188 29.26 -14.47 10.08
CA MET A 188 27.88 -14.91 10.25
C MET A 188 26.89 -13.75 10.06
N LEU A 189 27.12 -12.60 10.68
CA LEU A 189 26.24 -11.44 10.55
C LEU A 189 26.16 -10.95 9.09
N ARG A 190 27.31 -10.85 8.40
CA ARG A 190 27.35 -10.43 6.99
C ARG A 190 26.65 -11.43 6.07
N PHE A 191 26.78 -12.72 6.36
CA PHE A 191 26.07 -13.76 5.62
C PHE A 191 24.56 -13.67 5.80
N VAL A 192 24.08 -13.50 7.04
CA VAL A 192 22.65 -13.35 7.34
C VAL A 192 22.10 -12.06 6.73
N GLU A 193 22.84 -10.95 6.76
CA GLU A 193 22.47 -9.69 6.10
C GLU A 193 22.30 -9.87 4.59
N TYR A 194 23.27 -10.52 3.93
CA TYR A 194 23.16 -10.84 2.51
C TYR A 194 21.93 -11.71 2.19
N GLN A 195 21.66 -12.74 3.01
CA GLN A 195 20.49 -13.60 2.83
C GLN A 195 19.18 -12.84 3.04
N CYS A 196 19.10 -11.94 4.04
CA CYS A 196 17.92 -11.13 4.28
C CYS A 196 17.64 -10.16 3.11
N VAL A 197 18.66 -9.50 2.56
CA VAL A 197 18.51 -8.62 1.38
C VAL A 197 18.06 -9.42 0.15
N LYS A 198 18.54 -10.66 0.01
CA LYS A 198 18.10 -11.56 -1.06
C LYS A 198 16.65 -12.03 -0.86
N GLN A 199 16.24 -12.30 0.37
CA GLN A 199 14.86 -12.66 0.74
C GLN A 199 13.88 -11.49 0.62
N GLU A 200 14.30 -10.24 0.79
CA GLU A 200 13.44 -9.08 0.51
C GLU A 200 12.93 -9.06 -0.94
N LYS A 201 13.67 -9.67 -1.86
CA LYS A 201 13.27 -9.81 -3.27
C LYS A 201 12.45 -11.09 -3.55
N SER A 202 12.33 -12.01 -2.59
CA SER A 202 11.67 -13.30 -2.77
C SER A 202 11.02 -13.76 -1.45
N ILE A 203 9.70 -13.56 -1.34
CA ILE A 203 8.92 -14.02 -0.18
C ILE A 203 8.87 -15.55 -0.19
N GLN A 204 9.20 -16.18 0.95
CA GLN A 204 9.09 -17.63 1.06
C GLN A 204 7.63 -18.05 1.13
N THR A 205 7.22 -19.02 0.30
CA THR A 205 5.85 -19.59 0.28
C THR A 205 5.38 -20.04 1.67
N GLN A 206 6.30 -20.56 2.50
CA GLN A 206 6.01 -21.05 3.85
C GLN A 206 5.70 -19.93 4.86
N SER A 207 6.17 -18.70 4.60
CA SER A 207 5.89 -17.54 5.45
C SER A 207 4.52 -16.89 5.21
N VAL A 208 3.83 -17.25 4.12
CA VAL A 208 2.54 -16.64 3.76
C VAL A 208 1.39 -17.45 4.36
N VAL A 209 0.99 -17.10 5.58
CA VAL A 209 -0.13 -17.75 6.30
C VAL A 209 -1.43 -17.74 5.47
N LEU A 210 -1.65 -16.71 4.65
CA LEU A 210 -2.82 -16.58 3.78
C LEU A 210 -2.93 -17.72 2.74
N LEU A 211 -1.82 -18.33 2.31
CA LEU A 211 -1.86 -19.48 1.40
C LEU A 211 -2.60 -20.67 2.03
N SER A 212 -2.57 -20.83 3.36
CA SER A 212 -3.32 -21.89 4.05
C SER A 212 -4.84 -21.71 3.99
N ARG A 213 -5.34 -20.49 3.69
CA ARG A 213 -6.76 -20.19 3.57
C ARG A 213 -7.31 -20.38 2.15
N ILE A 214 -6.44 -20.59 1.17
CA ILE A 214 -6.81 -20.77 -0.23
C ILE A 214 -7.17 -22.25 -0.46
N SER A 215 -8.13 -22.50 -1.36
CA SER A 215 -8.55 -23.87 -1.72
C SER A 215 -7.37 -24.72 -2.18
N GLU A 216 -7.43 -26.02 -1.92
CA GLU A 216 -6.36 -26.95 -2.33
C GLU A 216 -6.14 -26.98 -3.84
N GLN A 217 -7.20 -26.76 -4.63
CA GLN A 217 -7.14 -26.64 -6.08
C GLN A 217 -6.29 -25.45 -6.51
N LEU A 218 -6.58 -24.25 -5.97
CA LEU A 218 -5.82 -23.03 -6.29
C LEU A 218 -4.37 -23.11 -5.81
N ARG A 219 -4.11 -23.75 -4.66
CA ARG A 219 -2.73 -24.02 -4.21
C ARG A 219 -1.98 -24.94 -5.17
N SER A 220 -2.67 -25.95 -5.72
CA SER A 220 -2.08 -26.87 -6.69
C SER A 220 -1.79 -26.19 -8.03
N GLU A 221 -2.69 -25.31 -8.48
CA GLU A 221 -2.49 -24.48 -9.67
C GLU A 221 -1.33 -23.49 -9.49
N LEU A 222 -1.26 -22.80 -8.34
CA LEU A 222 -0.14 -21.91 -8.01
C LEU A 222 1.19 -22.66 -8.02
N ALA A 223 1.26 -23.82 -7.36
CA ALA A 223 2.47 -24.64 -7.34
C ALA A 223 2.88 -25.12 -8.74
N HIS A 224 1.91 -25.46 -9.59
CA HIS A 224 2.17 -25.76 -10.99
C HIS A 224 2.77 -24.57 -11.73
N GLU A 225 2.14 -23.39 -11.65
CA GLU A 225 2.61 -22.20 -12.36
C GLU A 225 4.02 -21.77 -11.92
N MET A 226 4.31 -21.90 -10.61
CA MET A 226 5.63 -21.59 -10.06
C MET A 226 6.73 -22.55 -10.53
N HIS A 227 6.46 -23.86 -10.59
CA HIS A 227 7.50 -24.87 -10.81
C HIS A 227 7.54 -25.43 -12.24
N SER A 228 6.45 -25.35 -13.00
CA SER A 228 6.34 -25.87 -14.36
C SER A 228 7.47 -25.38 -15.30
N PRO A 229 7.85 -24.08 -15.33
CA PRO A 229 8.90 -23.62 -16.25
C PRO A 229 10.28 -24.25 -16.04
N VAL A 230 10.60 -24.64 -14.80
CA VAL A 230 11.87 -25.30 -14.46
C VAL A 230 11.79 -26.79 -14.79
N LEU A 231 10.64 -27.41 -14.52
CA LEU A 231 10.46 -28.85 -14.69
C LEU A 231 10.22 -29.27 -16.14
N LEU A 232 9.68 -28.38 -16.99
CA LEU A 232 9.43 -28.65 -18.42
C LEU A 232 10.71 -28.98 -19.21
N GLY A 233 11.90 -28.73 -18.64
CA GLY A 233 13.16 -29.23 -19.18
C GLY A 233 13.26 -30.77 -19.19
N HIS A 234 12.49 -31.45 -18.33
CA HIS A 234 12.50 -32.90 -18.23
C HIS A 234 11.44 -33.55 -19.14
N PRO A 235 11.80 -34.55 -19.96
CA PRO A 235 10.86 -35.22 -20.89
C PRO A 235 9.61 -35.77 -20.20
N PHE A 236 9.77 -36.40 -19.02
CA PHE A 236 8.65 -36.91 -18.22
C PHE A 236 7.65 -35.82 -17.83
N GLN A 237 8.12 -34.64 -17.39
CA GLN A 237 7.22 -33.57 -16.97
C GLN A 237 6.53 -32.90 -18.15
N LYS A 238 7.20 -32.83 -19.30
CA LYS A 238 6.61 -32.31 -20.54
C LYS A 238 5.43 -33.16 -20.99
N CYS A 239 5.56 -34.48 -20.96
CA CYS A 239 4.45 -35.40 -21.23
C CYS A 239 3.35 -35.29 -20.16
N LEU A 240 3.72 -35.26 -18.88
CA LEU A 240 2.75 -35.19 -17.78
C LEU A 240 1.91 -33.90 -17.81
N SER A 241 2.53 -32.76 -18.11
CA SER A 241 1.83 -31.48 -18.15
C SER A 241 0.91 -31.33 -19.36
N ARG A 242 1.22 -32.01 -20.48
CA ARG A 242 0.37 -32.04 -21.68
C ARG A 242 -0.83 -32.97 -21.50
N ASP A 243 -0.58 -34.18 -21.02
CA ASP A 243 -1.56 -35.26 -21.07
C ASP A 243 -2.35 -35.39 -19.75
N MET A 244 -1.80 -34.93 -18.62
CA MET A 244 -2.38 -35.10 -17.28
C MET A 244 -2.15 -33.88 -16.37
N LYS A 245 -2.71 -32.72 -16.75
CA LYS A 245 -2.57 -31.45 -16.02
C LYS A 245 -2.87 -31.57 -14.51
N ALA A 246 -3.94 -32.27 -14.14
CA ALA A 246 -4.32 -32.43 -12.72
C ALA A 246 -3.25 -33.15 -11.90
N ILE A 247 -2.59 -34.17 -12.46
CA ILE A 247 -1.50 -34.89 -11.80
C ILE A 247 -0.25 -34.03 -11.74
N SER A 248 0.06 -33.30 -12.81
CA SER A 248 1.17 -32.34 -12.82
C SER A 248 1.02 -31.28 -11.72
N CYS A 249 -0.17 -30.71 -11.55
CA CYS A 249 -0.45 -29.78 -10.45
C CYS A 249 -0.26 -30.41 -9.07
N ARG A 250 -0.75 -31.64 -8.87
CA ARG A 250 -0.63 -32.35 -7.59
C ARG A 250 0.82 -32.71 -7.24
N ILE A 251 1.60 -33.16 -8.22
CA ILE A 251 3.03 -33.46 -8.03
C ILE A 251 3.78 -32.18 -7.69
N CYS A 252 3.53 -31.08 -8.42
CA CYS A 252 4.15 -29.79 -8.11
C CYS A 252 3.80 -29.29 -6.70
N HIS A 253 2.59 -29.56 -6.21
CA HIS A 253 2.17 -29.16 -4.87
C HIS A 253 2.75 -30.04 -3.75
N MET A 254 2.75 -31.37 -3.93
CA MET A 254 3.04 -32.31 -2.85
C MET A 254 4.51 -32.75 -2.79
N ALA A 255 5.15 -32.91 -3.96
CA ALA A 255 6.46 -33.55 -4.06
C ALA A 255 7.61 -32.53 -4.14
N ILE A 256 7.34 -31.30 -4.56
CA ILE A 256 8.37 -30.30 -4.82
C ILE A 256 8.54 -29.38 -3.63
N LYS A 257 9.80 -29.26 -3.18
CA LYS A 257 10.20 -28.33 -2.13
C LYS A 257 11.34 -27.46 -2.64
N SER A 258 11.27 -26.17 -2.36
CA SER A 258 12.36 -25.24 -2.67
C SER A 258 13.43 -25.32 -1.59
N ALA A 259 14.69 -25.47 -1.99
CA ALA A 259 15.84 -25.44 -1.10
C ALA A 259 16.84 -24.37 -1.58
N HIS A 260 17.49 -23.69 -0.64
CA HIS A 260 18.50 -22.67 -0.92
C HIS A 260 19.82 -23.09 -0.30
N VAL A 261 20.89 -22.95 -1.07
CA VAL A 261 22.26 -23.34 -0.68
C VAL A 261 23.17 -22.14 -0.84
N ALA A 262 24.06 -21.91 0.13
CA ALA A 262 25.02 -20.81 0.05
C ALA A 262 26.15 -21.13 -0.92
N ALA A 263 26.84 -20.09 -1.40
CA ALA A 263 28.06 -20.29 -2.18
C ALA A 263 29.13 -20.96 -1.31
N GLY A 264 29.63 -22.11 -1.74
CA GLY A 264 30.64 -22.91 -1.05
C GLY A 264 30.08 -24.05 -0.18
N ASP A 265 28.77 -24.13 0.01
CA ASP A 265 28.15 -25.25 0.74
C ASP A 265 28.00 -26.47 -0.17
N MET A 266 28.24 -27.67 0.37
CA MET A 266 28.03 -28.93 -0.34
C MET A 266 26.60 -29.42 -0.18
N MET A 267 25.92 -29.73 -1.30
CA MET A 267 24.56 -30.29 -1.29
C MET A 267 24.52 -31.76 -0.87
N PHE A 268 25.44 -32.57 -1.42
CA PHE A 268 25.57 -33.97 -1.10
C PHE A 268 27.03 -34.41 -1.25
N SER A 269 27.39 -35.44 -0.50
CA SER A 269 28.73 -36.03 -0.52
C SER A 269 28.68 -37.44 -1.09
N ALA A 270 29.76 -37.85 -1.74
CA ALA A 270 29.90 -39.22 -2.23
C ALA A 270 29.78 -40.23 -1.06
N GLY A 271 28.94 -41.25 -1.23
CA GLY A 271 28.70 -42.29 -0.23
C GLY A 271 27.52 -42.02 0.72
N MET A 272 26.83 -40.89 0.59
CA MET A 272 25.55 -40.67 1.29
C MET A 272 24.39 -41.32 0.53
N GLN A 273 23.38 -41.78 1.28
CA GLN A 273 22.13 -42.26 0.71
C GLN A 273 21.36 -41.10 0.04
N ALA A 274 20.80 -41.35 -1.14
CA ALA A 274 20.04 -40.36 -1.89
C ALA A 274 18.54 -40.47 -1.56
N ASP A 275 18.02 -39.53 -0.77
CA ASP A 275 16.60 -39.49 -0.38
C ASP A 275 15.76 -38.58 -1.27
N SER A 276 16.38 -37.78 -2.14
CA SER A 276 15.69 -36.76 -2.94
C SER A 276 16.44 -36.47 -4.25
N ALA A 277 15.67 -36.12 -5.29
CA ALA A 277 16.20 -35.60 -6.54
C ALA A 277 16.21 -34.07 -6.51
N TYR A 278 17.27 -33.47 -7.06
CA TYR A 278 17.46 -32.03 -7.08
C TYR A 278 17.42 -31.49 -8.50
N VAL A 279 16.77 -30.35 -8.67
CA VAL A 279 16.69 -29.64 -9.96
C VAL A 279 17.21 -28.23 -9.75
N LEU A 280 18.20 -27.83 -10.55
CA LEU A 280 18.78 -26.50 -10.45
C LEU A 280 17.87 -25.47 -11.11
N ALA A 281 17.13 -24.72 -10.27
CA ALA A 281 16.25 -23.66 -10.74
C ALA A 281 17.02 -22.38 -11.12
N SER A 282 18.06 -22.02 -10.36
CA SER A 282 18.89 -20.83 -10.60
C SER A 282 20.26 -20.95 -9.92
N GLY A 283 21.30 -20.42 -10.55
CA GLY A 283 22.69 -20.50 -10.08
C GLY A 283 23.51 -21.54 -10.85
N ASN A 284 24.72 -21.82 -10.36
CA ASN A 284 25.65 -22.79 -10.94
C ASN A 284 26.07 -23.79 -9.86
N LEU A 285 26.16 -25.06 -10.22
CA LEU A 285 26.68 -26.12 -9.36
C LEU A 285 27.89 -26.77 -9.99
N SER A 286 28.97 -26.90 -9.21
CA SER A 286 30.13 -27.71 -9.57
C SER A 286 29.96 -29.12 -9.03
N TYR A 287 30.07 -30.12 -9.90
CA TYR A 287 30.04 -31.53 -9.52
C TYR A 287 31.46 -32.08 -9.55
N VAL A 288 31.90 -32.68 -8.45
CA VAL A 288 33.20 -33.34 -8.33
C VAL A 288 32.96 -34.85 -8.34
N LEU A 289 33.52 -35.51 -9.35
CA LEU A 289 33.51 -36.96 -9.48
C LEU A 289 34.38 -37.61 -8.40
N ARG A 290 34.18 -38.90 -8.17
CA ARG A 290 34.87 -39.66 -7.12
C ARG A 290 36.39 -39.72 -7.30
N ASP A 291 36.86 -39.48 -8.52
CA ASP A 291 38.27 -39.40 -8.91
C ASP A 291 38.87 -37.98 -8.76
N GLY A 292 38.12 -37.04 -8.17
CA GLY A 292 38.54 -35.66 -7.94
C GLY A 292 38.42 -34.74 -9.14
N ARG A 293 37.95 -35.23 -10.30
CA ARG A 293 37.74 -34.40 -11.49
C ARG A 293 36.44 -33.62 -11.40
N LEU A 294 36.46 -32.38 -11.88
CA LEU A 294 35.25 -31.56 -12.04
C LEU A 294 34.52 -31.99 -13.31
N LEU A 295 33.19 -32.04 -13.25
CA LEU A 295 32.35 -32.21 -14.43
C LEU A 295 32.39 -30.93 -15.26
N GLU A 296 32.86 -31.03 -16.50
CA GLU A 296 32.87 -29.92 -17.47
C GLU A 296 31.98 -30.26 -18.68
N PRO A 297 31.06 -29.36 -19.08
CA PRO A 297 30.75 -28.07 -18.46
C PRO A 297 30.02 -28.19 -17.10
N PRO A 298 30.07 -27.15 -16.24
CA PRO A 298 29.35 -27.13 -14.97
C PRO A 298 27.84 -27.21 -15.21
N ILE A 299 27.12 -27.80 -14.25
CA ILE A 299 25.67 -28.00 -14.36
C ILE A 299 24.99 -26.65 -14.37
N CYS A 300 24.34 -26.35 -15.49
CA CYS A 300 23.62 -25.11 -15.73
C CYS A 300 22.14 -25.24 -15.35
N ALA A 301 21.46 -24.11 -15.18
CA ALA A 301 20.04 -24.10 -14.83
C ALA A 301 19.20 -24.89 -15.85
N LYS A 302 18.25 -25.69 -15.36
CA LYS A 302 17.38 -26.62 -16.11
C LYS A 302 18.02 -27.94 -16.59
N GLU A 303 19.28 -28.20 -16.26
CA GLU A 303 19.91 -29.51 -16.49
C GLU A 303 19.61 -30.47 -15.34
N TRP A 304 19.49 -31.76 -15.68
CA TRP A 304 19.14 -32.83 -14.74
C TRP A 304 20.32 -33.77 -14.55
N LEU A 305 20.76 -33.92 -13.31
CA LEU A 305 21.69 -34.97 -12.92
C LEU A 305 20.90 -36.27 -12.70
N PHE A 306 21.00 -37.20 -13.64
CA PHE A 306 20.61 -38.57 -13.39
C PHE A 306 21.78 -39.29 -12.70
N LEU A 307 21.65 -39.54 -11.41
CA LEU A 307 22.49 -40.53 -10.71
C LEU A 307 21.97 -41.92 -11.10
N GLY A 308 22.24 -42.33 -12.34
CA GLY A 308 21.73 -43.56 -12.91
C GLY A 308 22.62 -44.07 -14.04
N GLY A 309 23.70 -44.76 -13.64
CA GLY A 309 24.37 -45.79 -14.43
C GLY A 309 25.14 -45.36 -15.67
N VAL A 310 26.46 -45.21 -15.51
CA VAL A 310 27.46 -46.08 -16.19
C VAL A 310 28.53 -46.42 -15.16
#